data_AF-A0AAW9DA78-F1
#
_entry.id   AF-A0AAW9DA78-F1
#
_cell.length_a   1.000
_cell.length_b   1.000
_cell.length_c   1.000
_cell.angle_alpha   90.00
_cell.angle_beta   90.00
_cell.angle_gamma   90.00
#
_symmetry.space_group_name_H-M   'P 1'
#
loop_
_entity.id
_entity.type
_entity.pdbx_description
1 polymer ?
#
loop_
_entity_poly.entity_id
_entity_poly.type
_entity_poly.pdbx_seq_one_letter_code
_entity_poly.pdbx_strand_id
1 'polypeptide(L)'
;MSKLNPLKTKHDLQIVIDDKPYNITYKAMNKHIMAELDEYRNTSSLKYQNVDEKRLELKEALEYKKLNEEILKDVDLKNRSSILLEQKELVKNIFILEKEIKEFEKELESINDAIEDYSKKQFELTVTGEGKVELVKAIENAGISYSVINNYIVNALQEAIEKK
;
A
#
# COMPACT_ATOMS: atom_id res chain seq x y z
N MET A 1 21.02 -4.01 25.36
CA MET A 1 21.48 -4.18 23.96
C MET A 1 22.22 -5.50 23.84
N SER A 2 21.47 -6.59 23.65
CA SER A 2 22.03 -7.94 23.51
C SER A 2 22.49 -8.15 22.07
N LYS A 3 23.70 -8.67 21.91
CA LYS A 3 24.42 -8.79 20.64
C LYS A 3 23.75 -9.83 19.77
N LEU A 4 23.10 -9.39 18.68
CA LEU A 4 22.91 -10.21 17.49
C LEU A 4 24.22 -10.92 17.20
N ASN A 5 24.22 -12.25 17.08
CA ASN A 5 25.37 -12.95 16.55
C ASN A 5 25.44 -12.59 15.06
N PRO A 6 26.33 -11.67 14.62
CA PRO A 6 26.13 -10.88 13.39
C PRO A 6 26.22 -11.69 12.08
N LEU A 7 26.46 -13.00 12.19
CA LEU A 7 26.81 -13.90 11.10
C LEU A 7 25.74 -14.96 10.81
N LYS A 8 24.79 -15.23 11.72
CA LYS A 8 23.68 -16.15 11.44
C LYS A 8 22.53 -15.38 10.79
N THR A 9 22.31 -15.64 9.51
CA THR A 9 21.26 -15.03 8.69
C THR A 9 20.10 -15.99 8.43
N LYS A 10 20.19 -17.23 8.90
CA LYS A 10 19.16 -18.26 8.79
C LYS A 10 18.85 -18.87 10.15
N HIS A 11 17.58 -19.03 10.44
CA HIS A 11 17.07 -19.56 11.70
C HIS A 11 15.98 -20.57 11.42
N ASP A 12 16.16 -21.79 11.91
CA ASP A 12 15.10 -22.80 11.87
C ASP A 12 14.13 -22.52 13.01
N LEU A 13 12.86 -22.42 12.66
CA LEU A 13 11.75 -22.10 13.55
C LEU A 13 10.65 -23.13 13.40
N GLN A 14 9.89 -23.31 14.47
CA GLN A 14 8.66 -24.08 14.48
C GLN A 14 7.50 -23.15 14.78
N ILE A 15 6.55 -23.07 13.87
CA ILE A 15 5.31 -22.31 14.04
C ILE A 15 4.20 -23.31 14.33
N VAL A 16 3.36 -23.02 15.32
CA VAL A 16 2.21 -23.88 15.66
C VAL A 16 0.93 -23.15 15.27
N ILE A 17 0.11 -23.78 14.43
CA ILE A 17 -1.25 -23.33 14.09
C ILE A 17 -2.19 -24.48 14.42
N ASP A 18 -3.22 -24.24 15.23
CA ASP A 18 -4.20 -25.25 15.66
C ASP A 18 -3.54 -26.56 16.14
N ASP A 19 -2.59 -26.44 17.06
CA ASP A 19 -1.80 -27.55 17.64
C ASP A 19 -0.96 -28.36 16.64
N LYS A 20 -0.84 -27.91 15.38
CA LYS A 20 0.01 -28.52 14.35
C LYS A 20 1.33 -27.76 14.20
N PRO A 21 2.49 -28.40 14.39
CA PRO A 21 3.78 -27.77 14.21
C PRO A 21 4.21 -27.75 12.73
N TYR A 22 4.70 -26.61 12.27
CA TYR A 22 5.24 -26.36 10.94
C TYR A 22 6.69 -25.90 11.06
N ASN A 23 7.62 -26.68 10.50
CA ASN A 23 9.04 -26.36 10.53
C ASN A 23 9.39 -25.50 9.31
N ILE A 24 9.94 -24.32 9.57
CA ILE A 24 10.39 -23.37 8.54
C ILE A 24 11.81 -22.90 8.80
N THR A 25 12.46 -22.38 7.76
CA THR A 25 13.70 -21.63 7.87
C THR A 25 13.43 -20.18 7.54
N TYR A 26 13.57 -19.32 8.54
CA TYR A 26 13.54 -17.88 8.39
C TYR A 26 14.91 -17.35 7.93
N LYS A 27 14.89 -16.49 6.93
CA LYS A 27 16.04 -15.71 6.44
C LYS A 27 15.89 -14.28 6.90
N ALA A 28 16.91 -13.77 7.58
CA ALA A 28 16.95 -12.38 8.02
C ALA A 28 16.80 -11.41 6.85
N MET A 29 16.08 -10.30 7.08
CA MET A 29 15.98 -9.22 6.09
C MET A 29 17.37 -8.69 5.76
N ASN A 30 17.77 -8.89 4.50
CA ASN A 30 19.00 -8.34 3.96
C ASN A 30 18.68 -7.11 3.09
N LYS A 31 19.73 -6.41 2.62
CA LYS A 31 19.57 -5.22 1.78
C LYS A 31 18.74 -5.45 0.51
N HIS A 32 18.84 -6.63 -0.09
CA HIS A 32 18.08 -6.95 -1.30
C HIS A 32 16.59 -7.13 -1.01
N ILE A 33 16.24 -7.88 0.04
CA ILE A 33 14.86 -8.05 0.49
C ILE A 33 14.24 -6.71 0.88
N MET A 34 14.99 -5.87 1.62
CA MET A 34 14.51 -4.53 1.98
C MET A 34 14.28 -3.66 0.75
N ALA A 35 15.19 -3.67 -0.23
CA ALA A 35 15.01 -2.92 -1.47
C ALA A 35 13.77 -3.38 -2.26
N GLU A 36 13.51 -4.69 -2.36
CA GLU A 36 12.33 -5.22 -3.04
C GLU A 36 11.02 -4.82 -2.33
N LEU A 37 11.01 -4.84 -1.00
CA LEU A 37 9.85 -4.39 -0.20
C LEU A 37 9.64 -2.87 -0.28
N ASP A 38 10.72 -2.08 -0.27
CA ASP A 38 10.64 -0.63 -0.44
C ASP A 38 10.12 -0.26 -1.83
N GLU A 39 10.57 -0.94 -2.88
CA GLU A 39 10.07 -0.75 -4.25
C GLU A 39 8.58 -1.08 -4.36
N TYR A 40 8.15 -2.20 -3.76
CA TYR A 40 6.75 -2.58 -3.70
C TYR A 40 5.90 -1.53 -2.96
N ARG A 41 6.35 -1.07 -1.78
CA ARG A 41 5.67 -0.02 -1.00
C ARG A 41 5.58 1.29 -1.79
N ASN A 42 6.67 1.71 -2.42
CA ASN A 42 6.72 2.97 -3.16
C ASN A 42 5.79 2.92 -4.37
N THR A 43 5.72 1.79 -5.06
CA THR A 43 4.80 1.59 -6.19
C THR A 43 3.34 1.66 -5.73
N SER A 44 2.99 0.99 -4.62
CA SER A 44 1.64 1.06 -4.05
C SER A 44 1.30 2.50 -3.61
N SER A 45 2.21 3.17 -2.88
CA SER A 45 2.03 4.56 -2.44
C SER A 45 1.84 5.55 -3.59
N LEU A 46 2.55 5.36 -4.70
CA LEU A 46 2.46 6.23 -5.88
C LEU A 46 1.05 6.19 -6.50
N LYS A 47 0.38 5.04 -6.48
CA LYS A 47 -1.00 4.92 -6.97
C LYS A 47 -1.96 5.81 -6.17
N TYR A 48 -1.83 5.83 -4.85
CA TYR A 48 -2.65 6.69 -3.99
C TYR A 48 -2.32 8.17 -4.19
N GLN A 49 -1.04 8.52 -4.31
CA GLN A 49 -0.61 9.90 -4.58
C GLN A 49 -1.20 10.45 -5.88
N ASN A 50 -1.20 9.66 -6.96
CA ASN A 50 -1.76 10.08 -8.24
C ASN A 50 -3.27 10.43 -8.14
N VAL A 51 -4.03 9.67 -7.33
CA VAL A 51 -5.46 9.96 -7.10
C VAL A 51 -5.63 11.24 -6.30
N ASP A 52 -4.83 11.44 -5.27
CA ASP A 52 -4.89 12.63 -4.44
C ASP A 52 -4.50 13.91 -5.21
N GLU A 53 -3.47 13.82 -6.06
CA GLU A 53 -3.09 14.91 -6.98
C GLU A 53 -4.24 15.28 -7.91
N LYS A 54 -4.90 14.29 -8.53
CA LYS A 54 -6.05 14.54 -9.42
C LYS A 54 -7.25 15.11 -8.68
N ARG A 55 -7.49 14.69 -7.44
CA ARG A 55 -8.53 15.26 -6.58
C ARG A 55 -8.24 16.71 -6.24
N LEU A 56 -6.97 17.06 -6.03
CA LEU A 56 -6.56 18.44 -5.82
C LEU A 56 -6.80 19.29 -7.08
N GLU A 57 -6.37 18.81 -8.25
CA GLU A 57 -6.64 19.48 -9.54
C GLU A 57 -8.15 19.70 -9.77
N LEU A 58 -8.98 18.69 -9.46
CA LEU A 58 -10.44 18.81 -9.55
C LEU A 58 -11.00 19.87 -8.61
N LYS A 59 -10.51 19.90 -7.37
CA LYS A 59 -10.93 20.88 -6.37
C LYS A 59 -10.60 22.30 -6.82
N GLU A 60 -9.39 22.52 -7.32
CA GLU A 60 -8.97 23.82 -7.86
C GLU A 60 -9.85 24.23 -9.04
N ALA A 61 -10.11 23.32 -9.99
CA ALA A 61 -10.97 23.61 -11.14
C ALA A 61 -12.41 23.99 -10.74
N LEU A 62 -12.96 23.33 -9.71
CA LEU A 62 -14.27 23.67 -9.14
C LEU A 62 -14.27 25.04 -8.45
N GLU A 63 -13.22 25.38 -7.72
CA GLU A 63 -13.06 26.69 -7.09
C GLU A 63 -12.96 27.81 -8.14
N TYR A 64 -12.16 27.63 -9.19
CA TYR A 64 -12.09 28.59 -10.30
C TYR A 64 -13.42 28.76 -11.01
N LYS A 65 -14.14 27.66 -11.24
CA LYS A 65 -15.48 27.72 -11.85
C LYS A 65 -16.42 28.56 -10.98
N LYS A 66 -16.44 28.32 -9.67
CA LYS A 66 -17.27 29.08 -8.72
C LYS A 66 -16.90 30.56 -8.69
N LEU A 67 -15.60 30.88 -8.69
CA LEU A 67 -15.12 32.26 -8.76
C LEU A 67 -15.61 32.94 -10.05
N ASN A 68 -15.53 32.26 -11.20
CA ASN A 68 -16.05 32.78 -12.47
C ASN A 68 -17.57 33.00 -12.42
N GLU A 69 -18.33 32.11 -11.78
CA GLU A 69 -19.77 32.30 -11.55
C GLU A 69 -20.07 33.54 -10.69
N GLU A 70 -19.24 33.83 -9.69
CA GLU A 70 -19.36 35.03 -8.86
C GLU A 70 -19.02 36.30 -9.66
N ILE A 71 -17.91 36.31 -10.40
CA ILE A 71 -17.51 37.43 -11.25
C ILE A 71 -18.58 37.76 -12.30
N LEU A 72 -19.21 36.75 -12.91
CA LEU A 72 -20.25 36.94 -13.93
C LEU A 72 -21.48 37.70 -13.43
N LYS A 73 -21.73 37.74 -12.10
CA LYS A 73 -22.85 38.49 -11.52
C LYS A 73 -22.68 40.01 -11.70
N ASP A 74 -21.44 40.49 -11.61
CA ASP A 74 -21.12 41.92 -11.56
C ASP A 74 -20.47 42.46 -12.84
N VAL A 75 -20.16 41.59 -13.82
CA VAL A 75 -19.49 41.98 -15.08
C VAL A 75 -20.47 42.42 -16.17
N ASP A 76 -20.12 43.54 -16.81
CA ASP A 76 -20.78 44.10 -18.00
C ASP A 76 -20.84 43.11 -19.17
N LEU A 77 -21.92 43.18 -19.94
CA LEU A 77 -22.28 42.22 -20.99
C LEU A 77 -21.16 42.03 -22.05
N LYS A 78 -20.37 43.07 -22.33
CA LYS A 78 -19.24 43.02 -23.28
C LYS A 78 -18.05 42.19 -22.80
N ASN A 79 -17.86 42.03 -21.48
CA ASN A 79 -16.72 41.31 -20.89
C ASN A 79 -17.11 39.90 -20.42
N ARG A 80 -18.39 39.50 -20.54
CA ARG A 80 -18.87 38.18 -20.12
C ARG A 80 -18.41 37.05 -21.03
N SER A 81 -18.22 37.31 -22.31
CA SER A 81 -17.92 36.29 -23.32
C SER A 81 -16.60 35.57 -23.08
N SER A 82 -15.54 36.25 -22.62
CA SER A 82 -14.27 35.60 -22.27
C SER A 82 -14.43 34.67 -21.06
N ILE A 83 -15.11 35.12 -20.01
CA ILE A 83 -15.33 34.35 -18.79
C ILE A 83 -16.20 33.11 -19.06
N LEU A 84 -17.19 33.23 -19.95
CA LEU A 84 -18.02 32.10 -20.38
C LEU A 84 -17.23 31.06 -21.19
N LEU A 85 -16.25 31.47 -21.99
CA LEU A 85 -15.34 30.55 -22.69
C LEU A 85 -14.45 29.82 -21.69
N GLU A 86 -13.89 30.53 -20.70
CA GLU A 86 -13.12 29.91 -19.61
C GLU A 86 -13.97 28.92 -18.81
N GLN A 87 -15.23 29.28 -18.48
CA GLN A 87 -16.16 28.35 -17.83
C GLN A 87 -16.40 27.08 -18.64
N LYS A 88 -16.56 27.20 -19.96
CA LYS A 88 -16.77 26.05 -20.83
C LYS A 88 -15.57 25.09 -20.78
N GLU A 89 -14.35 25.62 -20.83
CA GLU A 89 -13.14 24.80 -20.70
C GLU A 89 -13.00 24.19 -19.31
N LEU A 90 -13.31 24.94 -18.24
CA LEU A 90 -13.33 24.42 -16.87
C LEU A 90 -14.32 23.26 -16.71
N VAL A 91 -15.53 23.36 -17.27
CA VAL A 91 -16.52 22.27 -17.24
C VAL A 91 -16.00 21.02 -17.95
N LYS A 92 -15.35 21.19 -19.10
CA LYS A 92 -14.74 20.08 -19.83
C LYS A 92 -13.60 19.44 -19.02
N ASN A 93 -12.73 20.24 -18.41
CA ASN A 93 -11.64 19.76 -17.58
C ASN A 93 -12.14 19.01 -16.34
N ILE A 94 -13.17 19.54 -15.66
CA ILE A 94 -13.83 18.87 -14.52
C ILE A 94 -14.33 17.48 -14.95
N PHE A 95 -15.02 17.38 -16.08
CA PHE A 95 -15.52 16.11 -16.58
C PHE A 95 -14.39 15.09 -16.86
N ILE A 96 -13.27 15.56 -17.43
CA ILE A 96 -12.10 14.71 -17.68
C ILE A 96 -11.50 14.24 -16.35
N LEU A 97 -11.27 15.15 -15.41
CA LEU A 97 -10.71 14.83 -14.09
C LEU A 97 -11.59 13.86 -13.31
N GLU A 98 -12.91 14.04 -13.30
CA GLU A 98 -13.84 13.09 -12.68
C GLU A 98 -13.76 11.69 -13.29
N LYS A 99 -13.54 11.60 -14.61
CA LYS A 99 -13.38 10.33 -15.30
C LYS A 99 -12.04 9.67 -14.95
N GLU A 100 -10.95 10.42 -14.98
CA GLU A 100 -9.61 9.94 -14.63
C GLU A 100 -9.55 9.44 -13.18
N ILE A 101 -10.11 10.20 -12.22
CA ILE A 101 -10.18 9.80 -10.81
C ILE A 101 -10.91 8.47 -10.68
N LYS A 102 -12.07 8.30 -11.34
CA LYS A 102 -12.83 7.03 -11.30
C LYS A 102 -12.08 5.87 -11.94
N GLU A 103 -11.23 6.12 -12.93
CA GLU A 103 -10.40 5.08 -13.53
C GLU A 103 -9.29 4.67 -12.57
N PHE A 104 -8.59 5.62 -11.95
CA PHE A 104 -7.56 5.32 -10.96
C PHE A 104 -8.11 4.67 -9.68
N GLU A 105 -9.28 5.09 -9.20
CA GLU A 105 -9.93 4.48 -8.03
C GLU A 105 -10.29 3.00 -8.24
N LYS A 106 -10.51 2.55 -9.48
CA LYS A 106 -10.72 1.12 -9.76
C LYS A 106 -9.44 0.29 -9.60
N GLU A 107 -8.29 0.92 -9.73
CA GLU A 107 -6.98 0.28 -9.57
C GLU A 107 -6.46 0.35 -8.14
N LEU A 108 -7.14 1.12 -7.27
CA LEU A 108 -6.84 1.17 -5.84
C LEU A 108 -7.48 -0.02 -5.13
N GLU A 109 -6.63 -0.86 -4.57
CA GLU A 109 -7.03 -1.81 -3.54
C GLU A 109 -7.38 -1.09 -2.24
N SER A 110 -8.01 -1.77 -1.30
CA SER A 110 -8.20 -1.18 0.03
C SER A 110 -6.85 -1.09 0.76
N ILE A 111 -6.69 -0.11 1.65
CA ILE A 111 -5.45 0.03 2.45
C ILE A 111 -5.14 -1.26 3.23
N ASN A 112 -6.18 -1.95 3.72
CA ASN A 112 -6.01 -3.21 4.44
C ASN A 112 -5.45 -4.30 3.53
N ASP A 113 -5.94 -4.38 2.28
CA ASP A 113 -5.43 -5.34 1.30
C ASP A 113 -3.98 -5.02 0.94
N ALA A 114 -3.63 -3.74 0.75
CA ALA A 114 -2.25 -3.32 0.48
C ALA A 114 -1.28 -3.70 1.62
N ILE A 115 -1.71 -3.55 2.88
CA ILE A 115 -0.91 -3.93 4.06
C ILE A 115 -0.76 -5.46 4.14
N GLU A 116 -1.82 -6.19 3.82
CA GLU A 116 -1.83 -7.65 3.83
C GLU A 116 -0.91 -8.21 2.74
N ASP A 117 -0.99 -7.67 1.52
CA ASP A 117 -0.15 -8.06 0.41
C ASP A 117 1.34 -7.73 0.66
N TYR A 118 1.62 -6.56 1.25
CA TYR A 118 2.98 -6.24 1.72
C TYR A 118 3.49 -7.28 2.72
N SER A 119 2.65 -7.65 3.70
CA SER A 119 2.99 -8.63 4.73
C SER A 119 3.19 -10.02 4.13
N LYS A 120 2.37 -10.41 3.15
CA LYS A 120 2.52 -11.65 2.39
C LYS A 120 3.82 -11.67 1.62
N LYS A 121 4.15 -10.58 0.91
CA LYS A 121 5.41 -10.44 0.18
C LYS A 121 6.63 -10.54 1.11
N GLN A 122 6.57 -9.90 2.27
CA GLN A 122 7.60 -10.02 3.30
C GLN A 122 7.76 -11.47 3.78
N PHE A 123 6.66 -12.16 4.04
CA PHE A 123 6.67 -13.57 4.42
C PHE A 123 7.31 -14.43 3.32
N GLU A 124 6.92 -14.23 2.06
CA GLU A 124 7.44 -15.00 0.94
C GLU A 124 8.94 -14.89 0.74
N LEU A 125 9.49 -13.68 0.95
CA LEU A 125 10.92 -13.37 0.82
C LEU A 125 11.74 -13.87 2.02
N THR A 126 11.15 -13.89 3.21
CA THR A 126 11.86 -14.22 4.45
C THR A 126 11.67 -15.67 4.90
N VAL A 127 10.59 -16.35 4.51
CA VAL A 127 10.30 -17.73 4.91
C VAL A 127 10.57 -18.72 3.79
N THR A 128 11.33 -19.77 4.13
CA THR A 128 11.67 -20.89 3.25
C THR A 128 11.60 -22.23 4.00
N GLY A 129 11.83 -23.34 3.31
CA GLY A 129 11.83 -24.68 3.90
C GLY A 129 10.65 -25.55 3.45
N GLU A 130 10.75 -26.85 3.70
CA GLU A 130 9.77 -27.84 3.25
C GLU A 130 8.37 -27.61 3.84
N GLY A 131 8.29 -27.17 5.10
CA GLY A 131 7.03 -26.86 5.77
C GLY A 131 6.35 -25.57 5.32
N LYS A 132 6.98 -24.75 4.46
CA LYS A 132 6.41 -23.46 3.98
C LYS A 132 5.07 -23.66 3.27
N VAL A 133 5.00 -24.65 2.37
CA VAL A 133 3.80 -24.87 1.53
C VAL A 133 2.60 -25.26 2.40
N GLU A 134 2.81 -26.13 3.38
CA GLU A 134 1.77 -26.56 4.30
C GLU A 134 1.36 -25.44 5.25
N LEU A 135 2.33 -24.64 5.71
CA LEU A 135 2.08 -23.47 6.54
C LEU A 135 1.24 -22.42 5.79
N VAL A 136 1.57 -22.12 4.52
CA VAL A 136 0.77 -21.19 3.69
C VAL A 136 -0.68 -21.66 3.59
N LYS A 137 -0.90 -22.95 3.31
CA LYS A 137 -2.26 -23.51 3.27
C LYS A 137 -2.96 -23.41 4.62
N ALA A 138 -2.25 -23.62 5.73
CA ALA A 138 -2.83 -23.49 7.06
C ALA A 138 -3.23 -22.05 7.38
N ILE A 139 -2.38 -21.07 7.03
CA ILE A 139 -2.66 -19.63 7.19
C ILE A 139 -3.90 -19.25 6.38
N GLU A 140 -3.96 -19.63 5.11
CA GLU A 140 -5.07 -19.30 4.21
C GLU A 140 -6.37 -19.98 4.65
N ASN A 141 -6.34 -21.26 5.06
CA ASN A 141 -7.51 -21.98 5.54
C ASN A 141 -8.05 -21.43 6.87
N ALA A 142 -7.16 -20.96 7.75
CA ALA A 142 -7.52 -20.37 9.04
C ALA A 142 -7.93 -18.90 8.91
N GLY A 143 -7.71 -18.26 7.75
CA GLY A 143 -7.97 -16.84 7.53
C GLY A 143 -7.09 -15.93 8.41
N ILE A 144 -5.87 -16.37 8.74
CA ILE A 144 -4.93 -15.59 9.56
C ILE A 144 -4.19 -14.60 8.68
N SER A 145 -4.12 -13.33 9.10
CA SER A 145 -3.34 -12.31 8.42
C SER A 145 -1.83 -12.60 8.46
N TYR A 146 -1.15 -12.42 7.32
CA TYR A 146 0.31 -12.50 7.21
C TYR A 146 1.03 -11.48 8.10
N SER A 147 0.39 -10.34 8.42
CA SER A 147 0.94 -9.38 9.38
C SER A 147 1.08 -10.00 10.78
N VAL A 148 0.09 -10.79 11.20
CA VAL A 148 0.10 -11.51 12.48
C VAL A 148 1.16 -12.61 12.45
N ILE A 149 1.26 -13.36 11.36
CA ILE A 149 2.27 -14.40 11.18
C ILE A 149 3.69 -13.83 11.23
N ASN A 150 3.95 -12.72 10.53
CA ASN A 150 5.25 -12.08 10.55
C ASN A 150 5.64 -11.61 11.95
N ASN A 151 4.71 -11.02 12.71
CA ASN A 151 4.94 -10.65 14.11
C ASN A 151 5.25 -11.87 14.98
N TYR A 152 4.51 -12.96 14.79
CA TYR A 152 4.77 -14.22 15.50
C TYR A 152 6.16 -14.78 15.21
N ILE A 153 6.58 -14.75 13.94
CA ILE A 153 7.93 -15.17 13.52
C ILE A 153 9.02 -14.32 14.19
N VAL A 154 8.84 -13.00 14.21
CA VAL A 154 9.80 -12.08 14.85
C VAL A 154 9.91 -12.37 16.35
N ASN A 155 8.80 -12.61 17.03
CA ASN A 155 8.79 -12.97 18.44
C ASN A 155 9.47 -14.34 18.68
N ALA A 156 9.15 -15.35 17.87
CA ALA A 156 9.79 -16.66 17.95
C ALA A 156 11.31 -16.60 17.70
N LEU A 157 11.76 -15.73 16.80
CA LEU A 157 13.17 -15.45 16.57
C LEU A 157 13.84 -14.85 17.81
N GLN A 158 13.21 -13.85 18.44
CA GLN A 158 13.73 -13.22 19.66
C GLN A 158 13.88 -14.25 20.78
N GLU A 159 12.84 -15.04 21.05
CA GLU A 159 12.88 -16.08 22.08
C GLU A 159 13.94 -17.16 21.82
N ALA A 160 14.08 -17.61 20.57
CA ALA A 160 15.07 -18.60 20.19
C ALA A 160 16.51 -18.09 20.32
N ILE A 161 16.70 -16.77 20.30
CA ILE A 161 17.99 -16.10 20.50
C ILE A 161 18.26 -15.86 21.98
N GLU A 162 17.27 -15.44 22.77
CA GLU A 162 17.43 -15.21 24.21
C GLU A 162 17.70 -16.48 25.01
N LYS A 163 17.22 -17.64 24.53
CA LYS A 163 17.48 -18.96 25.15
C LYS A 163 18.87 -19.55 24.79
N LYS A 164 19.66 -18.90 23.94
CA LYS A 164 21.01 -19.35 23.52
C LYS A 164 22.11 -18.48 24.10
#